data_AF-A0A2H6AKF0-F1
#
_entry.id   AF-A0A2H6AKF0-F1
#
_cell.length_a   1.000
_cell.length_b   1.000
_cell.length_c   1.000
_cell.angle_alpha   90.00
_cell.angle_beta   90.00
_cell.angle_gamma   90.00
#
_symmetry.space_group_name_H-M   'P 1'
#
loop_
_entity.id
_entity.type
_entity.pdbx_description
1 polymer ?
#
loop_
_entity_poly.entity_id
_entity_poly.type
_entity_poly.pdbx_seq_one_letter_code
_entity_poly.pdbx_strand_id
1 'polypeptide(L)'
;MRVGINVFFVFSILILISTFCVFAEDKVDKSEEEMFISGIGFDRQAQTPVVLLLGKESKKILPIWIGLCEARSIELSLSGEVAPRPLTYDMVAALIRTLKAKVERVTIVDLRDRVYYAQIEVSLNGNVSKIDARPSDALALGLRMGVPIFVKKSVLDKATSFEGQGEKRGI
;
A
#
# COMPACT_ATOMS: atom_id res chain seq x y z
N MET A 1 -9.79 15.21 56.53
CA MET A 1 -10.63 14.64 55.47
C MET A 1 -9.74 13.87 54.51
N ARG A 2 -9.75 12.53 54.57
CA ARG A 2 -8.95 11.67 53.68
C ARG A 2 -9.79 11.32 52.46
N VAL A 3 -9.40 11.80 51.28
CA VAL A 3 -10.02 11.42 50.00
C VAL A 3 -9.38 10.08 49.59
N GLY A 4 -10.08 8.98 49.86
CA GLY A 4 -9.65 7.66 49.41
C GLY A 4 -10.00 7.47 47.94
N ILE A 5 -9.01 7.60 47.05
CA ILE A 5 -9.14 7.15 45.67
C ILE A 5 -9.21 5.62 45.73
N ASN A 6 -10.38 5.08 45.39
CA ASN A 6 -10.66 3.66 45.44
C ASN A 6 -9.83 2.95 44.35
N VAL A 7 -8.78 2.23 44.75
CA VAL A 7 -7.82 1.57 43.84
C VAL A 7 -8.51 0.60 42.86
N PHE A 8 -9.67 0.07 43.23
CA PHE A 8 -10.53 -0.74 42.35
C PHE A 8 -11.06 0.02 41.13
N PHE A 9 -11.28 1.33 41.23
CA PHE A 9 -11.83 2.15 40.15
C PHE A 9 -10.79 2.42 39.05
N VAL A 10 -9.51 2.54 39.43
CA VAL A 10 -8.39 2.75 38.49
C VAL A 10 -8.10 1.46 37.70
N PHE A 11 -8.22 0.28 38.34
CA PHE A 11 -8.03 -1.02 37.69
C PHE A 11 -9.13 -1.33 36.66
N SER A 12 -10.38 -0.94 36.93
CA SER A 12 -11.49 -1.16 36.00
C SER A 12 -11.36 -0.32 34.72
N ILE A 13 -10.82 0.90 34.82
CA ILE A 13 -10.55 1.77 33.65
C ILE A 13 -9.38 1.25 32.82
N LEU A 14 -8.32 0.71 33.45
CA LEU A 14 -7.18 0.13 32.72
C LEU A 14 -7.57 -1.11 31.90
N ILE A 15 -8.46 -1.97 32.42
CA ILE A 15 -8.97 -3.13 31.69
C ILE A 15 -9.85 -2.69 30.52
N LEU A 16 -10.63 -1.60 30.67
CA LEU A 16 -11.41 -1.05 29.56
C LEU A 16 -10.51 -0.49 28.45
N ILE A 17 -9.42 0.20 28.80
CA ILE A 17 -8.45 0.73 27.84
C ILE A 17 -7.69 -0.40 27.14
N SER A 18 -7.29 -1.45 27.86
CA SER A 18 -6.61 -2.60 27.24
C SER A 18 -7.55 -3.39 26.32
N THR A 19 -8.83 -3.54 26.68
CA THR A 19 -9.82 -4.25 25.85
C THR A 19 -10.22 -3.42 24.62
N PHE A 20 -10.24 -2.08 24.72
CA PHE A 20 -10.47 -1.21 23.55
C PHE A 20 -9.27 -1.20 22.59
N CYS A 21 -8.05 -1.37 23.10
CA CYS A 21 -6.83 -1.49 22.29
C CYS A 21 -6.76 -2.80 21.48
N VAL A 22 -7.48 -3.84 21.93
CA VAL A 22 -7.49 -5.18 21.27
C VAL A 22 -8.39 -5.24 20.02
N PHE A 23 -9.17 -4.21 19.69
CA PHE A 23 -10.09 -4.20 18.53
C PHE A 23 -9.62 -3.39 17.31
N ALA A 24 -8.30 -3.29 17.11
CA ALA A 24 -7.73 -2.89 15.83
C ALA A 24 -6.79 -4.00 15.31
N GLU A 25 -7.23 -5.26 15.37
CA GLU A 25 -6.71 -6.24 14.43
C GLU A 25 -7.23 -5.85 13.04
N ASP A 26 -6.36 -5.19 12.26
CA ASP A 26 -6.47 -5.18 10.82
C ASP A 26 -6.76 -6.62 10.40
N LYS A 27 -7.99 -6.90 9.96
CA LYS A 27 -8.34 -8.17 9.35
C LYS A 27 -7.54 -8.27 8.06
N VAL A 28 -6.30 -8.74 8.15
CA VAL A 28 -5.55 -9.21 7.01
C VAL A 28 -6.34 -10.39 6.50
N ASP A 29 -7.11 -10.16 5.44
CA ASP A 29 -7.79 -11.22 4.72
C ASP A 29 -6.74 -12.26 4.36
N LYS A 30 -6.95 -13.52 4.74
CA LYS A 30 -6.03 -14.64 4.41
C LYS A 30 -5.81 -14.78 2.90
N SER A 31 -6.60 -14.08 2.07
CA SER A 31 -6.49 -13.97 0.62
C SER A 31 -5.50 -12.89 0.12
N GLU A 32 -4.89 -12.08 0.99
CA GLU A 32 -3.96 -11.00 0.65
C GLU A 32 -2.56 -11.26 1.23
N GLU A 33 -1.53 -10.72 0.59
CA GLU A 33 -0.15 -10.74 1.05
C GLU A 33 0.39 -9.31 1.09
N GLU A 34 1.03 -8.94 2.20
CA GLU A 34 1.72 -7.65 2.33
C GLU A 34 3.02 -7.68 1.50
N MET A 35 3.21 -6.65 0.69
CA MET A 35 4.38 -6.53 -0.18
C MET A 35 5.04 -5.17 0.01
N PHE A 36 6.33 -5.08 -0.29
CA PHE A 36 7.07 -3.84 -0.29
C PHE A 36 7.76 -3.61 -1.64
N ILE A 37 7.96 -2.35 -1.98
CA ILE A 37 8.70 -2.00 -3.20
C ILE A 37 10.18 -2.27 -2.96
N SER A 38 10.70 -3.31 -3.60
CA SER A 38 12.13 -3.65 -3.52
C SER A 38 12.99 -2.74 -4.37
N GLY A 39 12.43 -2.14 -5.42
CA GLY A 39 13.13 -1.23 -6.33
C GLY A 39 12.39 -1.04 -7.65
N ILE A 40 13.01 -0.24 -8.53
CA ILE A 40 12.57 -0.02 -9.90
C ILE A 40 13.66 -0.51 -10.84
N GLY A 41 13.30 -1.39 -11.75
CA GLY A 41 14.12 -1.84 -12.88
C GLY A 41 13.69 -1.18 -14.20
N PHE A 42 14.39 -1.52 -15.27
CA PHE A 42 14.09 -1.04 -16.61
C PHE A 42 14.14 -2.19 -17.61
N ASP A 43 13.01 -2.49 -18.24
CA ASP A 43 12.93 -3.48 -19.31
C ASP A 43 13.47 -2.87 -20.61
N ARG A 44 14.65 -3.31 -21.04
CA ARG A 44 15.31 -2.80 -22.24
C ARG A 44 14.60 -3.19 -23.53
N GLN A 45 13.84 -4.28 -23.55
CA GLN A 45 13.11 -4.69 -24.76
C GLN A 45 11.85 -3.86 -24.91
N ALA A 46 11.09 -3.71 -23.82
CA ALA A 46 9.85 -2.92 -23.81
C ALA A 46 10.12 -1.41 -23.68
N GLN A 47 11.35 -0.99 -23.40
CA GLN A 47 11.74 0.40 -23.10
C GLN A 47 10.85 1.03 -22.02
N THR A 48 10.49 0.22 -21.02
CA THR A 48 9.48 0.57 -20.01
C THR A 48 10.01 0.25 -18.60
N PRO A 49 9.85 1.17 -17.63
CA PRO A 49 10.18 0.90 -16.23
C PRO A 49 9.32 -0.21 -15.62
N VAL A 50 9.90 -0.94 -14.67
CA VAL A 50 9.23 -2.03 -13.95
C VAL A 50 9.42 -1.82 -12.45
N VAL A 51 8.34 -1.72 -11.69
CA VAL A 51 8.42 -1.75 -10.23
C VAL A 51 8.39 -3.20 -9.74
N LEU A 52 9.28 -3.53 -8.81
CA LEU A 52 9.38 -4.87 -8.24
C LEU A 52 8.78 -4.86 -6.83
N LEU A 53 7.69 -5.59 -6.65
CA LEU A 53 7.10 -5.82 -5.33
C LEU A 53 7.60 -7.14 -4.77
N LEU A 54 8.11 -7.14 -3.54
CA LEU A 54 8.60 -8.32 -2.84
C LEU A 54 7.67 -8.65 -1.67
N GLY A 55 7.23 -9.90 -1.60
CA GLY A 55 6.39 -10.40 -0.53
C GLY A 55 7.13 -10.42 0.81
N LYS A 56 6.48 -9.92 1.86
CA LYS A 56 7.07 -9.84 3.21
C LYS A 56 7.41 -11.22 3.78
N GLU A 57 6.60 -12.23 3.45
CA GLU A 57 6.75 -13.59 3.97
C GLU A 57 7.17 -14.59 2.89
N SER A 58 6.58 -14.54 1.69
CA SER A 58 6.71 -15.62 0.70
C SER A 58 7.97 -15.54 -0.18
N LYS A 59 8.76 -14.46 -0.08
CA LYS A 59 9.85 -14.10 -1.02
C LYS A 59 9.41 -14.05 -2.50
N LYS A 60 8.09 -14.05 -2.79
CA LYS A 60 7.57 -13.88 -4.15
C LYS A 60 7.87 -12.48 -4.65
N ILE A 61 8.25 -12.38 -5.92
CA ILE A 61 8.46 -11.11 -6.61
C ILE A 61 7.31 -10.94 -7.60
N LEU A 62 6.71 -9.74 -7.62
CA LEU A 62 5.71 -9.35 -8.60
C LEU A 62 6.21 -8.13 -9.39
N PRO A 63 6.61 -8.30 -10.67
CA PRO A 63 6.95 -7.20 -11.54
C PRO A 63 5.69 -6.52 -12.10
N ILE A 64 5.66 -5.19 -12.07
CA ILE A 64 4.59 -4.38 -12.66
C ILE A 64 5.22 -3.30 -13.55
N TRP A 65 4.93 -3.36 -14.85
CA TRP A 65 5.34 -2.33 -15.81
C TRP A 65 4.52 -1.06 -15.58
N ILE A 66 5.21 0.07 -15.49
CA ILE A 66 4.61 1.38 -15.21
C ILE A 66 5.19 2.45 -16.15
N GLY A 67 4.52 3.59 -16.24
CA GLY A 67 5.00 4.72 -17.05
C GLY A 67 6.23 5.40 -16.43
N LEU A 68 6.99 6.11 -17.27
CA LEU A 68 8.22 6.82 -16.88
C LEU A 68 7.97 7.88 -15.81
N CYS A 69 6.87 8.63 -15.93
CA CYS A 69 6.51 9.67 -14.97
C CYS A 69 6.19 9.07 -13.60
N GLU A 70 5.45 7.96 -13.56
CA GLU A 70 5.10 7.29 -12.32
C GLU A 70 6.32 6.62 -11.68
N ALA A 71 7.18 5.97 -12.48
CA ALA A 71 8.43 5.39 -12.01
C ALA A 71 9.31 6.44 -11.33
N ARG A 72 9.50 7.60 -11.96
CA ARG A 72 10.28 8.70 -11.38
C ARG A 72 9.67 9.22 -10.07
N SER A 73 8.35 9.28 -9.98
CA SER A 73 7.65 9.69 -8.75
C SER A 73 7.85 8.73 -7.59
N ILE A 74 7.86 7.42 -7.89
CA ILE A 74 8.13 6.36 -6.91
C ILE A 74 9.59 6.39 -6.50
N GLU A 75 10.52 6.48 -7.46
CA GLU A 75 11.97 6.54 -7.21
C GLU A 75 12.35 7.67 -6.27
N LEU A 76 11.85 8.89 -6.53
CA LEU A 76 12.10 10.05 -5.65
C LEU A 76 11.60 9.82 -4.23
N SER A 77 10.45 9.15 -4.09
CA SER A 77 9.89 8.80 -2.78
C SER A 77 10.69 7.73 -2.06
N LEU A 78 11.30 6.79 -2.79
CA LEU A 78 12.15 5.74 -2.23
C LEU A 78 13.54 6.27 -1.84
N SER A 79 14.10 7.21 -2.58
CA SER A 79 15.38 7.84 -2.26
C SER A 79 15.29 8.84 -1.10
N GLY A 80 14.07 9.21 -0.69
CA GLY A 80 13.83 10.22 0.34
C GLY A 80 14.17 11.64 -0.12
N GLU A 81 14.38 11.84 -1.42
CA GLU A 81 14.63 13.14 -2.00
C GLU A 81 13.36 14.01 -1.97
N VAL A 82 13.54 15.27 -1.59
CA VAL A 82 12.43 16.24 -1.54
C VAL A 82 12.58 17.22 -2.70
N ALA A 83 11.61 17.22 -3.60
CA ALA A 83 11.54 18.19 -4.68
C ALA A 83 11.31 19.62 -4.13
N PRO A 84 11.82 20.67 -4.81
CA PRO A 84 11.64 22.06 -4.37
C PRO A 84 10.19 22.54 -4.40
N ARG A 85 9.33 21.87 -5.17
CA ARG A 85 7.89 22.09 -5.23
C ARG A 85 7.16 20.75 -5.14
N PRO A 86 5.96 20.70 -4.54
CA PRO A 86 5.18 19.47 -4.47
C PRO A 86 4.90 18.91 -5.86
N LEU A 87 5.17 17.62 -6.06
CA LEU A 87 4.76 16.90 -7.25
C LEU A 87 3.30 16.44 -7.12
N THR A 88 2.75 15.84 -8.16
CA THR A 88 1.33 15.43 -8.22
C THR A 88 0.91 14.63 -6.99
N TYR A 89 1.67 13.60 -6.62
CA TYR A 89 1.30 12.75 -5.47
C TYR A 89 1.55 13.41 -4.12
N ASP A 90 2.47 14.37 -4.03
CA ASP A 90 2.65 15.17 -2.81
C ASP A 90 1.44 16.10 -2.62
N MET A 91 0.97 16.72 -3.72
CA MET A 91 -0.24 17.52 -3.74
C MET A 91 -1.48 16.69 -3.39
N VAL A 92 -1.62 15.48 -3.94
CA VAL A 92 -2.74 14.57 -3.60
C VAL A 92 -2.69 14.17 -2.12
N ALA A 93 -1.52 13.81 -1.59
CA ALA A 93 -1.36 13.50 -0.17
C ALA A 93 -1.72 14.71 0.71
N ALA A 94 -1.30 15.92 0.33
CA ALA A 94 -1.68 17.15 1.03
C ALA A 94 -3.20 17.37 1.00
N LEU A 95 -3.84 17.20 -0.17
CA LEU A 95 -5.29 17.31 -0.32
C LEU A 95 -6.04 16.37 0.62
N ILE A 96 -5.66 15.08 0.65
CA ILE A 96 -6.28 14.07 1.51
C ILE A 96 -6.16 14.46 2.99
N ARG A 97 -4.96 14.90 3.41
CA ARG A 97 -4.72 15.38 4.79
C ARG A 97 -5.55 16.61 5.12
N THR A 98 -5.66 17.58 4.20
CA THR A 98 -6.47 18.79 4.38
C THR A 98 -7.95 18.46 4.53
N LEU A 99 -8.44 17.46 3.79
CA LEU A 99 -9.81 16.96 3.91
C LEU A 99 -10.03 16.11 5.18
N LYS A 100 -9.00 15.92 6.01
CA LYS A 100 -9.01 15.08 7.22
C LYS A 100 -9.42 13.63 6.93
N ALA A 101 -9.13 13.17 5.72
CA ALA A 101 -9.25 11.76 5.35
C ALA A 101 -7.94 11.03 5.63
N LYS A 102 -8.02 9.72 5.85
CA LYS A 102 -6.86 8.85 6.08
C LYS A 102 -6.83 7.78 4.99
N VAL A 103 -5.71 7.65 4.30
CA VAL A 103 -5.45 6.46 3.48
C VAL A 103 -5.10 5.35 4.46
N GLU A 104 -5.80 4.23 4.39
CA GLU A 104 -5.59 3.09 5.28
C GLU A 104 -4.58 2.12 4.68
N ARG A 105 -4.77 1.79 3.40
CA ARG A 105 -3.93 0.84 2.66
C ARG A 105 -4.15 0.97 1.16
N VAL A 106 -3.22 0.39 0.42
CA VAL A 106 -3.37 0.19 -1.03
C VAL A 106 -3.30 -1.29 -1.36
N THR A 107 -4.14 -1.75 -2.27
CA THR A 107 -4.25 -3.16 -2.59
C THR A 107 -4.27 -3.34 -4.11
N ILE A 108 -3.42 -4.21 -4.65
CA ILE A 108 -3.56 -4.68 -6.04
C ILE A 108 -4.56 -5.83 -6.02
N VAL A 109 -5.72 -5.59 -6.62
CA VAL A 109 -6.93 -6.40 -6.43
C VAL A 109 -7.23 -7.34 -7.58
N ASP A 110 -6.77 -7.04 -8.80
CA ASP A 110 -7.02 -7.92 -9.95
C ASP A 110 -5.98 -7.78 -11.06
N LEU A 111 -5.95 -8.79 -11.92
CA LEU A 111 -5.22 -8.84 -13.19
C LEU A 111 -6.16 -9.41 -14.25
N ARG A 112 -6.49 -8.59 -15.25
CA ARG A 112 -7.36 -8.95 -16.38
C ARG A 112 -6.72 -8.47 -17.67
N ASP A 113 -6.62 -9.34 -18.67
CA ASP A 113 -6.05 -9.00 -19.98
C ASP A 113 -4.69 -8.29 -19.88
N ARG A 114 -3.85 -8.74 -18.93
CA ARG A 114 -2.52 -8.17 -18.61
C ARG A 114 -2.54 -6.74 -18.02
N VAL A 115 -3.72 -6.24 -17.64
CA VAL A 115 -3.88 -4.96 -16.94
C VAL A 115 -4.12 -5.24 -15.46
N TYR A 116 -3.26 -4.69 -14.62
CA TYR A 116 -3.40 -4.72 -13.17
C TYR A 116 -4.35 -3.63 -12.70
N TYR A 117 -5.17 -3.95 -11.71
CA TYR A 117 -6.10 -3.05 -11.05
C TYR A 117 -5.72 -2.92 -9.58
N ALA A 118 -5.73 -1.70 -9.07
CA ALA A 118 -5.46 -1.41 -7.67
C ALA A 118 -6.62 -0.62 -7.05
N GLN A 119 -6.62 -0.63 -5.73
CA GLN A 119 -7.64 0.03 -4.94
C GLN A 119 -6.96 0.75 -3.78
N ILE A 120 -7.41 1.98 -3.50
CA ILE A 120 -6.97 2.78 -2.37
C ILE A 120 -8.12 2.84 -1.38
N GLU A 121 -7.90 2.35 -0.16
CA GLU A 121 -8.90 2.44 0.91
C GLU A 121 -8.69 3.73 1.69
N VAL A 122 -9.72 4.57 1.73
CA VAL A 122 -9.70 5.88 2.38
C VAL A 122 -10.82 5.96 3.40
N SER A 123 -10.49 6.29 4.65
CA SER A 123 -11.45 6.54 5.71
C SER A 123 -11.68 8.04 5.91
N LEU A 124 -12.95 8.41 6.10
CA LEU A 124 -13.37 9.77 6.44
C LEU A 124 -14.62 9.70 7.32
N ASN A 125 -14.57 10.30 8.50
CA ASN A 125 -15.67 10.33 9.47
C ASN A 125 -16.24 8.93 9.79
N GLY A 126 -15.36 7.92 9.92
CA GLY A 126 -15.74 6.53 10.20
C GLY A 126 -16.24 5.73 9.00
N ASN A 127 -16.42 6.35 7.83
CA ASN A 127 -16.78 5.66 6.60
C ASN A 127 -15.55 5.30 5.79
N VAL A 128 -15.42 4.04 5.39
CA VAL A 128 -14.34 3.55 4.51
C VAL A 128 -14.85 3.51 3.08
N SER A 129 -14.19 4.25 2.20
CA SER A 129 -14.44 4.27 0.76
C SER A 129 -13.30 3.59 0.02
N LYS A 130 -13.64 2.97 -1.11
CA LYS A 130 -12.72 2.24 -1.98
C LYS A 130 -12.60 2.99 -3.30
N ILE A 131 -11.40 3.46 -3.62
CA ILE A 131 -11.13 4.23 -4.84
C ILE A 131 -10.39 3.33 -5.81
N ASP A 132 -10.93 3.16 -7.02
CA ASP A 132 -10.25 2.47 -8.12
C ASP A 132 -9.02 3.28 -8.58
N ALA A 133 -7.91 2.58 -8.81
CA ALA A 133 -6.64 3.20 -9.17
C ALA A 133 -5.78 2.28 -10.03
N ARG A 134 -4.90 2.88 -10.82
CA ARG A 134 -3.79 2.13 -11.42
C ARG A 134 -2.79 1.75 -10.32
N PRO A 135 -2.11 0.60 -10.40
CA PRO A 135 -1.09 0.23 -9.42
C PRO A 135 0.00 1.29 -9.26
N SER A 136 0.44 1.92 -10.35
CA SER A 136 1.43 3.00 -10.31
C SER A 136 1.02 4.14 -9.38
N ASP A 137 -0.25 4.54 -9.43
CA ASP A 137 -0.78 5.69 -8.70
C ASP A 137 -0.98 5.32 -7.23
N ALA A 138 -1.52 4.11 -6.99
CA ALA A 138 -1.71 3.57 -5.65
C ALA A 138 -0.38 3.40 -4.92
N LEU A 139 0.65 2.85 -5.58
CA LEU A 139 2.00 2.70 -5.01
C LEU A 139 2.65 4.05 -4.72
N ALA A 140 2.58 5.01 -5.65
CA ALA A 140 3.16 6.34 -5.48
C ALA A 140 2.52 7.14 -4.33
N LEU A 141 1.20 7.05 -4.17
CA LEU A 141 0.49 7.64 -3.03
C LEU A 141 0.76 6.87 -1.74
N GLY A 142 0.76 5.54 -1.81
CA GLY A 142 0.97 4.66 -0.67
C GLY A 142 2.29 4.93 0.04
N LEU A 143 3.38 5.07 -0.72
CA LEU A 143 4.69 5.45 -0.20
C LEU A 143 4.67 6.79 0.55
N ARG A 144 4.04 7.83 -0.03
CA ARG A 144 3.98 9.18 0.57
C ARG A 144 3.10 9.26 1.81
N MET A 145 2.12 8.37 1.91
CA MET A 145 1.22 8.26 3.05
C MET A 145 1.72 7.27 4.11
N GLY A 146 2.77 6.49 3.80
CA GLY A 146 3.35 5.52 4.72
C GLY A 146 2.37 4.39 5.06
N VAL A 147 1.55 3.97 4.11
CA VAL A 147 0.51 2.94 4.31
C VAL A 147 0.96 1.59 3.77
N PRO A 148 0.47 0.48 4.35
CA PRO A 148 0.82 -0.85 3.86
C PRO A 148 0.30 -1.08 2.43
N ILE A 149 1.10 -1.82 1.67
CA ILE A 149 0.81 -2.26 0.30
C ILE A 149 0.47 -3.75 0.35
N PHE A 150 -0.68 -4.11 -0.19
CA PHE A 150 -1.14 -5.50 -0.28
C PHE A 150 -1.33 -5.93 -1.73
N VAL A 151 -1.21 -7.23 -1.96
CA VAL A 151 -1.58 -7.86 -3.23
C VAL A 151 -2.44 -9.08 -2.94
N LYS A 152 -3.55 -9.22 -3.66
CA LYS A 152 -4.36 -10.44 -3.55
C LYS A 152 -3.60 -11.65 -4.07
N LYS A 153 -3.68 -12.77 -3.36
CA LYS A 153 -3.08 -14.05 -3.78
C LYS A 153 -3.54 -14.48 -5.16
N SER A 154 -4.81 -14.24 -5.50
CA SER A 154 -5.33 -14.49 -6.85
C SER A 154 -4.60 -13.70 -7.95
N VAL A 155 -4.07 -12.51 -7.65
CA VAL A 155 -3.24 -11.73 -8.57
C VAL A 155 -1.87 -12.35 -8.70
N LEU A 156 -1.24 -12.75 -7.58
CA LEU A 156 0.05 -13.43 -7.58
C LEU A 156 0.00 -14.74 -8.39
N ASP A 157 -1.03 -15.55 -8.19
CA ASP A 157 -1.19 -16.84 -8.88
C ASP A 157 -1.41 -16.64 -10.40
N LYS A 158 -2.19 -15.62 -10.79
CA LYS A 158 -2.33 -15.22 -12.20
C LYS A 158 -0.99 -14.77 -12.77
N ALA A 159 -0.25 -13.91 -12.06
CA ALA A 159 1.04 -13.37 -12.50
C ALA A 159 2.10 -14.45 -12.73
N THR A 160 2.23 -15.41 -11.81
CA THR A 160 3.16 -16.55 -11.97
C THR A 160 2.83 -17.39 -13.22
N SER A 161 1.54 -17.56 -13.54
CA SER A 161 1.11 -18.26 -14.75
C SER A 161 1.50 -17.53 -16.04
N PHE A 162 1.68 -16.20 -15.99
CA PHE A 162 2.15 -15.41 -17.13
C PHE A 162 3.68 -15.44 -17.27
N GLU A 163 4.44 -15.47 -16.18
CA GLU A 163 5.91 -15.54 -16.23
C GLU A 163 6.41 -16.83 -16.89
N GLY A 164 5.70 -17.95 -16.72
CA GLY A 164 6.00 -19.21 -17.41
C GLY A 164 5.87 -19.16 -18.95
N GLN A 165 5.29 -18.09 -19.50
CA GLN A 165 5.26 -17.81 -20.95
C GLN A 165 6.23 -16.68 -21.36
N GLY A 166 6.80 -15.98 -20.38
CA GLY A 166 7.66 -14.80 -20.51
C GLY A 166 9.15 -15.09 -20.53
N GLU A 167 9.60 -16.33 -20.28
CA GLU A 167 11.03 -16.73 -20.28
C GLU A 167 11.74 -16.52 -21.64
N LYS A 168 10.99 -16.12 -22.70
CA LYS A 168 11.54 -15.64 -23.97
C LYS A 168 11.91 -14.16 -24.00
N ARG A 169 11.62 -13.37 -22.96
CA ARG A 169 11.97 -11.94 -22.88
C ARG A 169 13.06 -11.77 -21.85
N GLY A 170 14.27 -12.10 -22.28
CA GLY A 170 15.49 -12.02 -21.49
C GLY A 170 15.61 -10.68 -20.76
N ILE A 171 15.73 -10.79 -19.44
CA ILE A 171 16.34 -9.80 -18.56
C ILE A 171 17.81 -9.65 -18.95
#